data_AF-A0A943EHZ7-F1
#
_entry.id   AF-A0A943EHZ7-F1
#
_cell.length_a   1.000
_cell.length_b   1.000
_cell.length_c   1.000
_cell.angle_alpha   90.00
_cell.angle_beta   90.00
_cell.angle_gamma   90.00
#
_symmetry.space_group_name_H-M   'P 1'
#
loop_
_entity.id
_entity.type
_entity.pdbx_description
1 polymer ?
#
loop_
_entity_poly.entity_id
_entity_poly.type
_entity_poly.pdbx_seq_one_letter_code
_entity_poly.pdbx_strand_id
1 'polypeptide(L)'
;MKKITKYLLCLTLVCSFCFTLVGCSKEGTDDTNQSNQADQTNNANENFTDNDLKEIDKKITNKFNNDYEVNKTDVSEAVTYINENLDNVKNKETAKKLYEHANYLEMAADKGQVGDEDTIRNLAHQTKEYAKEVYNANDDELDDIINDGKYDFDEFKTQLGDDINNAVDNFMNFFETNKR
;
A
#
# COMPACT_ATOMS: atom_id res chain seq x y z
N MET A 1 -31.43 2.82 -45.37
CA MET A 1 -30.43 3.74 -45.95
C MET A 1 -29.47 4.19 -44.86
N LYS A 2 -28.17 4.28 -45.22
CA LYS A 2 -26.99 4.80 -44.49
C LYS A 2 -26.27 3.87 -43.49
N LYS A 3 -25.08 3.44 -43.94
CA LYS A 3 -23.92 2.84 -43.25
C LYS A 3 -23.12 3.94 -42.53
N ILE A 4 -22.25 3.57 -41.58
CA ILE A 4 -20.84 4.01 -41.32
C ILE A 4 -20.33 3.07 -40.19
N THR A 5 -19.51 2.03 -40.39
CA THR A 5 -18.07 1.90 -40.77
C THR A 5 -17.05 2.31 -39.69
N LYS A 6 -16.47 1.28 -39.04
CA LYS A 6 -15.09 1.04 -38.57
C LYS A 6 -14.11 2.22 -38.39
N TYR A 7 -13.45 2.25 -37.23
CA TYR A 7 -12.03 2.61 -37.05
C TYR A 7 -11.45 1.67 -35.98
N LEU A 8 -10.70 0.62 -36.33
CA LEU A 8 -9.33 0.54 -36.87
C LEU A 8 -8.28 0.81 -35.78
N LEU A 9 -7.70 -0.31 -35.30
CA LEU A 9 -6.41 -0.37 -34.60
C LEU A 9 -5.36 0.51 -35.30
N CYS A 10 -4.58 1.25 -34.51
CA CYS A 10 -3.23 1.62 -34.90
C CYS A 10 -2.27 1.41 -33.73
N LEU A 11 -1.55 0.29 -33.82
CA LEU A 11 -0.36 -0.08 -33.07
C LEU A 11 0.85 0.56 -33.77
N THR A 12 1.61 1.39 -33.06
CA THR A 12 3.00 1.80 -33.38
C THR A 12 3.65 2.08 -32.02
N LEU A 13 4.47 1.23 -31.39
CA LEU A 13 5.70 0.53 -31.78
C LEU A 13 6.89 1.48 -32.12
N VAL A 14 7.81 1.56 -31.14
CA VAL A 14 9.30 1.70 -31.19
C VAL A 14 10.00 3.08 -31.06
N CYS A 15 10.81 3.14 -29.99
CA CYS A 15 12.10 3.85 -29.73
C CYS A 15 12.16 5.39 -29.79
N SER A 16 12.94 6.08 -28.96
CA SER A 16 14.25 5.72 -28.42
C SER A 16 14.53 6.50 -27.12
N PHE A 17 14.90 5.81 -26.03
CA PHE A 17 15.49 6.44 -24.85
C PHE A 17 16.95 6.77 -25.15
N CYS A 18 17.27 8.07 -25.23
CA CYS A 18 18.65 8.53 -25.25
C CYS A 18 19.19 8.57 -23.82
N PHE A 19 20.03 7.61 -23.47
CA PHE A 19 20.95 7.72 -22.34
C PHE A 19 22.15 8.59 -22.77
N THR A 20 22.33 9.74 -22.13
CA THR A 20 23.62 10.45 -22.18
C THR A 20 24.50 9.94 -21.05
N LEU A 21 25.45 9.07 -21.40
CA LEU A 21 26.66 8.81 -20.63
C LEU A 21 27.54 10.06 -20.65
N VAL A 22 27.62 10.79 -19.53
CA VAL A 22 28.69 11.77 -19.31
C VAL A 22 29.83 11.04 -18.62
N GLY A 23 30.82 10.65 -19.42
CA GLY A 23 32.13 10.21 -18.95
C GLY A 23 33.19 11.18 -19.42
N CYS A 24 33.74 11.97 -18.51
CA CYS A 24 35.04 12.61 -18.66
C CYS A 24 35.78 12.49 -17.32
N SER A 25 36.92 11.80 -17.32
CA SER A 25 37.81 11.70 -16.16
C SER A 25 39.04 12.59 -16.37
N LYS A 26 39.23 13.49 -15.38
CA LYS A 26 40.45 14.09 -14.79
C LYS A 26 41.40 14.95 -15.65
N GLU A 27 41.63 16.19 -15.22
CA GLU A 27 42.78 16.59 -14.36
C GLU A 27 42.65 18.07 -13.91
N GLY A 28 43.01 18.39 -12.66
CA GLY A 28 43.10 19.76 -12.15
C GLY A 28 42.78 19.90 -10.66
N THR A 29 43.82 20.19 -9.88
CA THR A 29 44.00 20.13 -8.42
C THR A 29 43.21 21.15 -7.57
N ASP A 30 42.88 20.75 -6.34
CA ASP A 30 43.10 21.42 -5.03
C ASP A 30 41.88 21.44 -4.08
N ASP A 31 42.08 20.70 -2.98
CA ASP A 31 41.56 20.77 -1.61
C ASP A 31 40.20 21.44 -1.32
N THR A 32 39.27 20.67 -0.73
CA THR A 32 38.93 20.74 0.72
C THR A 32 37.78 19.77 1.04
N ASN A 33 38.02 18.88 2.03
CA ASN A 33 37.09 18.10 2.87
C ASN A 33 35.67 17.77 2.37
N GLN A 34 35.35 16.47 2.33
CA GLN A 34 34.41 15.77 3.23
C GLN A 34 33.70 14.59 2.51
N SER A 35 33.56 13.47 3.22
CA SER A 35 32.82 12.23 2.86
C SER A 35 33.59 11.12 2.12
N ASN A 36 34.24 10.25 2.91
CA ASN A 36 34.54 8.87 2.49
C ASN A 36 33.35 7.97 2.85
N GLN A 37 32.61 7.49 1.86
CA GLN A 37 32.36 6.05 1.67
C GLN A 37 31.74 5.86 0.28
N ALA A 38 32.50 5.22 -0.61
CA ALA A 38 31.97 4.71 -1.86
C ALA A 38 31.16 3.45 -1.54
N ASP A 39 29.96 3.32 -2.12
CA ASP A 39 29.37 2.00 -2.32
C ASP A 39 28.69 1.91 -3.69
N GLN A 40 29.40 1.15 -4.54
CA GLN A 40 28.91 0.20 -5.52
C GLN A 40 27.45 0.34 -5.97
N THR A 41 27.31 0.77 -7.23
CA THR A 41 26.21 0.41 -8.13
C THR A 41 26.19 -1.11 -8.30
N ASN A 42 25.49 -1.80 -7.42
CA ASN A 42 25.08 -3.18 -7.62
C ASN A 42 23.60 -3.18 -8.02
N ASN A 43 23.27 -3.92 -9.08
CA ASN A 43 21.91 -4.24 -9.51
C ASN A 43 21.01 -4.46 -8.29
N ALA A 44 20.01 -3.60 -8.13
CA ALA A 44 18.99 -3.75 -7.10
C ALA A 44 18.14 -4.98 -7.45
N ASN A 45 18.59 -6.15 -7.00
CA ASN A 45 17.66 -7.18 -6.60
C ASN A 45 16.93 -6.55 -5.41
N GLU A 46 15.68 -6.12 -5.60
CA GLU A 46 14.86 -5.56 -4.54
C GLU A 46 14.60 -6.68 -3.53
N ASN A 47 15.54 -6.85 -2.59
CA ASN A 47 15.35 -7.65 -1.40
C ASN A 47 14.33 -6.90 -0.54
N PHE A 48 13.06 -7.06 -0.89
CA PHE A 48 11.93 -6.79 -0.02
C PHE A 48 12.10 -7.69 1.20
N THR A 49 12.61 -7.11 2.29
CA THR A 49 12.87 -7.85 3.53
C THR A 49 11.79 -7.53 4.54
N ASP A 50 11.58 -8.44 5.50
CA ASP A 50 10.80 -8.22 6.74
C ASP A 50 11.07 -6.85 7.42
N ASN A 51 12.21 -6.22 7.13
CA ASN A 51 12.56 -4.90 7.63
C ASN A 51 11.55 -3.81 7.22
N ASP A 52 11.01 -3.87 6.00
CA ASP A 52 10.09 -2.84 5.50
C ASP A 52 8.76 -2.81 6.28
N LEU A 53 8.18 -3.99 6.54
CA LEU A 53 6.94 -4.08 7.32
C LEU A 53 7.17 -3.63 8.77
N LYS A 54 8.33 -3.97 9.35
CA LYS A 54 8.72 -3.49 10.69
C LYS A 54 8.89 -1.98 10.74
N GLU A 55 9.43 -1.37 9.68
CA GLU A 55 9.52 0.09 9.56
C GLU A 55 8.13 0.73 9.48
N ILE A 56 7.20 0.13 8.73
CA ILE A 56 5.79 0.55 8.67
C ILE A 56 5.15 0.45 10.06
N ASP A 57 5.29 -0.68 10.75
CA ASP A 57 4.75 -0.88 12.11
C ASP A 57 5.25 0.22 13.06
N LYS A 58 6.55 0.50 13.04
CA LYS A 58 7.15 1.53 13.86
C LYS A 58 6.64 2.92 13.50
N LYS A 59 6.53 3.25 12.21
CA LYS A 59 6.00 4.53 11.72
C LYS A 59 4.57 4.75 12.19
N ILE A 60 3.70 3.75 12.03
CA ILE A 60 2.30 3.83 12.42
C ILE A 60 2.17 3.88 13.94
N THR A 61 2.85 3.01 14.67
CA THR A 61 2.88 3.06 16.15
C THR A 61 3.28 4.44 16.65
N ASN A 62 4.33 5.04 16.08
CA ASN A 62 4.76 6.37 16.44
C ASN A 62 3.74 7.46 16.10
N LYS A 63 2.98 7.30 15.00
CA LYS A 63 1.88 8.20 14.62
C LYS A 63 0.79 8.19 15.69
N PHE A 64 0.46 7.02 16.25
CA PHE A 64 -0.63 6.84 17.23
C PHE A 64 -0.26 7.18 18.69
N ASN A 65 0.95 7.69 18.94
CA ASN A 65 1.35 8.17 20.25
C ASN A 65 0.35 9.21 20.82
N ASN A 66 0.36 9.32 22.15
CA ASN A 66 -0.77 9.71 23.02
C ASN A 66 -1.80 10.71 22.45
N ASP A 67 -1.38 11.84 21.89
CA ASP A 67 -2.25 12.93 21.46
C ASP A 67 -2.76 12.84 20.01
N TYR A 68 -2.40 11.80 19.26
CA TYR A 68 -2.89 11.66 17.89
C TYR A 68 -4.40 11.50 17.84
N GLU A 69 -5.04 12.44 17.14
CA GLU A 69 -6.46 12.41 16.86
C GLU A 69 -6.70 11.68 15.54
N VAL A 70 -7.40 10.55 15.60
CA VAL A 70 -7.86 9.83 14.41
C VAL A 70 -8.83 10.73 13.66
N ASN A 71 -8.61 10.92 12.36
CA ASN A 71 -9.45 11.78 11.54
C ASN A 71 -10.15 10.98 10.44
N LYS A 72 -11.35 11.41 10.08
CA LYS A 72 -12.21 10.74 9.12
C LYS A 72 -11.58 10.63 7.73
N THR A 73 -10.77 11.60 7.33
CA THR A 73 -10.13 11.61 6.01
C THR A 73 -9.12 10.48 5.89
N ASP A 74 -8.19 10.35 6.84
CA ASP A 74 -7.19 9.26 6.86
C ASP A 74 -7.88 7.87 6.90
N VAL A 75 -8.95 7.73 7.68
CA VAL A 75 -9.75 6.49 7.73
C VAL A 75 -10.40 6.19 6.39
N SER A 76 -11.05 7.19 5.77
CA SER A 76 -11.70 7.03 4.47
C SER A 76 -10.71 6.67 3.36
N GLU A 77 -9.54 7.33 3.34
CA GLU A 77 -8.46 7.03 2.40
C GLU A 77 -7.97 5.59 2.56
N ALA A 78 -7.76 5.13 3.79
CA ALA A 78 -7.29 3.77 4.04
C ALA A 78 -8.32 2.71 3.66
N VAL A 79 -9.60 2.89 4.03
CA VAL A 79 -10.67 1.95 3.66
C VAL A 79 -10.86 1.90 2.15
N THR A 80 -10.87 3.07 1.49
CA THR A 80 -11.01 3.16 0.03
C THR A 80 -9.84 2.47 -0.68
N TYR A 81 -8.61 2.74 -0.24
CA TYR A 81 -7.43 2.12 -0.83
C TYR A 81 -7.50 0.60 -0.76
N ILE A 82 -7.84 0.06 0.43
CA ILE A 82 -7.98 -1.38 0.62
C ILE A 82 -9.07 -1.93 -0.31
N ASN A 83 -10.27 -1.34 -0.29
CA ASN A 83 -11.40 -1.80 -1.08
C ASN A 83 -11.13 -1.80 -2.60
N GLU A 84 -10.37 -0.82 -3.11
CA GLU A 84 -10.02 -0.73 -4.54
C GLU A 84 -8.90 -1.69 -4.98
N ASN A 85 -8.04 -2.13 -4.06
CA ASN A 85 -6.82 -2.86 -4.39
C ASN A 85 -6.79 -4.33 -3.95
N LEU A 86 -7.70 -4.78 -3.09
CA LEU A 86 -7.74 -6.17 -2.58
C LEU A 86 -7.81 -7.24 -3.69
N ASP A 87 -8.57 -7.00 -4.77
CA ASP A 87 -8.67 -7.95 -5.90
C ASP A 87 -7.52 -7.88 -6.89
N ASN A 88 -6.70 -6.85 -6.76
CA ASN A 88 -5.72 -6.45 -7.76
C ASN A 88 -4.31 -6.45 -7.18
N VAL A 89 -4.05 -7.28 -6.17
CA VAL A 89 -2.69 -7.50 -5.68
C VAL A 89 -1.88 -8.15 -6.79
N LYS A 90 -0.94 -7.39 -7.33
CA LYS A 90 -0.15 -7.78 -8.52
C LYS A 90 1.32 -8.04 -8.18
N ASN A 91 1.77 -7.61 -7.01
CA ASN A 91 3.15 -7.71 -6.56
C ASN A 91 3.27 -7.33 -5.07
N LYS A 92 4.49 -7.47 -4.55
CA LYS A 92 4.87 -7.11 -3.18
C LYS A 92 4.68 -5.62 -2.86
N GLU A 93 4.82 -4.71 -3.83
CA GLU A 93 4.63 -3.28 -3.58
C GLU A 93 3.16 -2.91 -3.32
N THR A 94 2.21 -3.53 -4.04
CA THR A 94 0.78 -3.39 -3.72
C THR A 94 0.47 -3.99 -2.36
N ALA A 95 1.03 -5.17 -2.04
CA ALA A 95 0.87 -5.80 -0.74
C ALA A 95 1.40 -4.91 0.41
N LYS A 96 2.58 -4.30 0.24
CA LYS A 96 3.16 -3.38 1.22
C LYS A 96 2.25 -2.20 1.53
N LYS A 97 1.61 -1.61 0.52
CA LYS A 97 0.66 -0.50 0.71
C LYS A 97 -0.62 -0.95 1.39
N LEU A 98 -1.18 -2.10 1.00
CA LEU A 98 -2.31 -2.71 1.69
C LEU A 98 -1.99 -2.92 3.18
N TYR A 99 -0.79 -3.43 3.49
CA TYR A 99 -0.31 -3.59 4.85
C TYR A 99 -0.26 -2.24 5.60
N GLU A 100 0.28 -1.18 4.99
CA GLU A 100 0.34 0.15 5.61
C GLU A 100 -1.06 0.70 5.96
N HIS A 101 -2.00 0.64 5.02
CA HIS A 101 -3.37 1.12 5.24
C HIS A 101 -4.13 0.25 6.26
N ALA A 102 -3.99 -1.06 6.19
CA ALA A 102 -4.62 -1.99 7.12
C ALA A 102 -4.08 -1.83 8.54
N ASN A 103 -2.77 -1.68 8.70
CA ASN A 103 -2.13 -1.45 9.99
C ASN A 103 -2.52 -0.09 10.60
N TYR A 104 -2.73 0.94 9.77
CA TYR A 104 -3.27 2.22 10.24
C TYR A 104 -4.68 2.04 10.82
N LEU A 105 -5.56 1.33 10.12
CA LEU A 105 -6.94 1.09 10.55
C LEU A 105 -7.01 0.21 11.81
N GLU A 106 -6.16 -0.80 11.93
CA GLU A 106 -6.09 -1.65 13.14
C GLU A 106 -5.65 -0.82 14.35
N MET A 107 -4.61 0.02 14.21
CA MET A 107 -4.15 0.91 15.28
C MET A 107 -5.18 1.99 15.63
N ALA A 108 -5.95 2.46 14.64
CA ALA A 108 -7.10 3.32 14.89
C ALA A 108 -8.17 2.58 15.69
N ALA A 109 -8.54 1.36 15.28
CA ALA A 109 -9.56 0.55 15.94
C ALA A 109 -9.19 0.29 17.41
N ASP A 110 -7.93 -0.04 17.69
CA ASP A 110 -7.43 -0.23 19.05
C ASP A 110 -7.49 1.05 19.89
N LYS A 111 -7.09 2.19 19.32
CA LYS A 111 -7.20 3.50 19.99
C LYS A 111 -8.67 3.87 20.28
N GLY A 112 -9.57 3.54 19.36
CA GLY A 112 -11.00 3.77 19.48
C GLY A 112 -11.73 2.74 20.34
N GLN A 113 -11.04 1.69 20.82
CA GLN A 113 -11.65 0.54 21.50
C GLN A 113 -12.81 -0.06 20.69
N VAL A 114 -12.65 -0.09 19.37
CA VAL A 114 -13.65 -0.61 18.44
C VAL A 114 -13.74 -2.13 18.62
N GLY A 115 -14.96 -2.65 18.76
CA GLY A 115 -15.21 -4.08 18.97
C GLY A 115 -14.90 -4.93 17.74
N ASP A 116 -14.58 -6.21 17.97
CA ASP A 116 -14.21 -7.18 16.92
C ASP A 116 -15.33 -7.45 15.91
N GLU A 117 -16.57 -7.05 16.19
CA GLU A 117 -17.70 -7.12 15.26
C GLU A 117 -17.72 -6.01 14.20
N ASP A 118 -16.90 -4.97 14.35
CA ASP A 118 -16.87 -3.84 13.42
C ASP A 118 -16.28 -4.22 12.05
N THR A 119 -16.95 -3.80 10.98
CA THR A 119 -16.57 -4.11 9.60
C THR A 119 -15.18 -3.56 9.24
N ILE A 120 -14.82 -2.34 9.65
CA ILE A 120 -13.53 -1.73 9.32
C ILE A 120 -12.39 -2.38 10.12
N ARG A 121 -12.61 -2.71 11.40
CA ARG A 121 -11.62 -3.46 12.20
C ARG A 121 -11.36 -4.85 11.59
N ASN A 122 -12.40 -5.56 11.22
CA ASN A 122 -12.28 -6.87 10.57
C ASN A 122 -11.58 -6.80 9.21
N LEU A 123 -11.95 -5.82 8.38
CA LEU A 123 -11.29 -5.57 7.10
C LEU A 123 -9.79 -5.33 7.31
N ALA A 124 -9.44 -4.47 8.26
CA ALA A 124 -8.07 -4.13 8.58
C ALA A 124 -7.26 -5.36 9.00
N HIS A 125 -7.79 -6.15 9.94
CA HIS A 125 -7.09 -7.34 10.43
C HIS A 125 -6.83 -8.36 9.30
N GLN A 126 -7.86 -8.70 8.53
CA GLN A 126 -7.73 -9.68 7.44
C GLN A 126 -6.83 -9.17 6.31
N THR A 127 -6.96 -7.90 5.93
CA THR A 127 -6.11 -7.30 4.91
C THR A 127 -4.64 -7.28 5.33
N LYS A 128 -4.37 -6.97 6.61
CA LYS A 128 -3.00 -6.90 7.12
C LYS A 128 -2.31 -8.26 7.09
N GLU A 129 -2.99 -9.32 7.54
CA GLU A 129 -2.40 -10.67 7.50
C GLU A 129 -2.21 -11.17 6.07
N TYR A 130 -3.21 -11.01 5.19
CA TYR A 130 -3.07 -11.35 3.77
C TYR A 130 -1.91 -10.58 3.08
N ALA A 131 -1.85 -9.27 3.28
CA ALA A 131 -0.81 -8.43 2.69
C ALA A 131 0.59 -8.82 3.17
N LYS A 132 0.72 -9.20 4.44
CA LYS A 132 1.96 -9.69 5.03
C LYS A 132 2.39 -11.03 4.43
N GLU A 133 1.46 -11.94 4.22
CA GLU A 133 1.73 -13.23 3.54
C GLU A 133 2.22 -13.00 2.10
N VAL A 134 1.51 -12.18 1.32
CA VAL A 134 1.92 -11.85 -0.06
C VAL A 134 3.29 -11.16 -0.10
N TYR A 135 3.55 -10.22 0.81
CA TYR A 135 4.82 -9.49 0.83
C TYR A 135 6.01 -10.42 1.14
N ASN A 136 5.81 -11.36 2.08
CA ASN A 136 6.84 -12.29 2.53
C ASN A 136 6.94 -13.57 1.67
N ALA A 137 6.01 -13.79 0.73
CA ALA A 137 6.03 -14.92 -0.18
C ALA A 137 7.33 -14.97 -1.00
N ASN A 138 7.85 -16.17 -1.25
CA ASN A 138 8.87 -16.35 -2.26
C ASN A 138 8.24 -16.26 -3.66
N ASP A 139 9.04 -15.98 -4.69
CA ASP A 139 8.54 -15.81 -6.06
C ASP A 139 7.76 -17.04 -6.57
N ASP A 140 8.14 -18.25 -6.12
CA ASP A 140 7.49 -19.51 -6.49
C ASP A 140 6.10 -19.70 -5.83
N GLU A 141 5.80 -19.00 -4.73
CA GLU A 141 4.56 -19.14 -3.93
C GLU A 141 3.63 -17.93 -4.10
N LEU A 142 4.16 -16.82 -4.63
CA LEU A 142 3.48 -15.53 -4.70
C LEU A 142 2.16 -15.61 -5.47
N ASP A 143 2.17 -16.23 -6.65
CA ASP A 143 0.98 -16.35 -7.50
C ASP A 143 -0.09 -17.21 -6.84
N ASP A 144 0.30 -18.27 -6.12
CA ASP A 144 -0.63 -19.16 -5.43
C ASP A 144 -1.32 -18.44 -4.27
N ILE A 145 -0.58 -17.72 -3.41
CA ILE A 145 -1.14 -16.93 -2.31
C ILE A 145 -2.09 -15.84 -2.84
N ILE A 146 -1.70 -15.15 -3.93
CA ILE A 146 -2.56 -14.14 -4.56
C ILE A 146 -3.85 -14.77 -5.09
N ASN A 147 -3.76 -15.95 -5.69
CA ASN A 147 -4.93 -16.64 -6.25
C ASN A 147 -5.88 -17.16 -5.17
N ASP A 148 -5.36 -17.69 -4.08
CA ASP A 148 -6.16 -18.21 -2.97
C ASP A 148 -6.95 -17.10 -2.27
N GLY A 149 -6.33 -15.93 -2.07
CA GLY A 149 -6.97 -14.77 -1.40
C GLY A 149 -8.05 -14.03 -2.20
N LYS A 150 -8.30 -14.38 -3.47
CA LYS A 150 -9.20 -13.62 -4.37
C LYS A 150 -10.63 -13.45 -3.86
N TYR A 151 -11.13 -14.41 -3.09
CA TYR A 151 -12.52 -14.45 -2.66
C TYR A 151 -12.70 -14.20 -1.16
N ASP A 152 -11.60 -14.15 -0.40
CA ASP A 152 -11.62 -13.98 1.06
C ASP A 152 -12.23 -12.64 1.48
N PHE A 153 -12.22 -11.65 0.57
CA PHE A 153 -12.69 -10.29 0.82
C PHE A 153 -14.04 -9.94 0.19
N ASP A 154 -14.73 -10.89 -0.44
CA ASP A 154 -16.02 -10.64 -1.12
C ASP A 154 -17.12 -10.18 -0.15
N GLU A 155 -17.08 -10.67 1.10
CA GLU A 155 -17.99 -10.21 2.15
C GLU A 155 -17.78 -8.72 2.44
N PHE A 156 -16.55 -8.25 2.59
CA PHE A 156 -16.26 -6.84 2.83
C PHE A 156 -16.68 -5.96 1.67
N LYS A 157 -16.45 -6.39 0.42
CA LYS A 157 -16.93 -5.62 -0.74
C LYS A 157 -18.44 -5.51 -0.78
N THR A 158 -19.15 -6.56 -0.34
CA THR A 158 -20.61 -6.54 -0.25
C THR A 158 -21.07 -5.60 0.86
N GLN A 159 -20.42 -5.64 2.03
CA GLN A 159 -20.75 -4.80 3.18
C GLN A 159 -20.36 -3.33 2.98
N LEU A 160 -19.25 -3.07 2.30
CA LEU A 160 -18.71 -1.73 2.07
C LEU A 160 -19.24 -1.10 0.79
N GLY A 161 -19.32 -1.86 -0.31
CA GLY A 161 -19.95 -1.50 -1.59
C GLY A 161 -20.03 0.00 -1.89
N ASP A 162 -21.25 0.50 -2.08
CA ASP A 162 -21.56 1.93 -2.23
C ASP A 162 -21.65 2.68 -0.87
N ASP A 163 -21.51 1.96 0.24
CA ASP A 163 -21.74 2.41 1.62
C ASP A 163 -20.45 2.65 2.42
N ILE A 164 -19.29 2.77 1.78
CA ILE A 164 -17.99 3.05 2.45
C ILE A 164 -18.10 4.25 3.39
N ASN A 165 -18.78 5.32 2.96
CA ASN A 165 -18.97 6.51 3.79
C ASN A 165 -19.73 6.22 5.09
N ASN A 166 -20.75 5.36 5.04
CA ASN A 166 -21.53 4.96 6.20
C ASN A 166 -20.69 4.09 7.15
N ALA A 167 -19.90 3.16 6.63
CA ALA A 167 -18.98 2.36 7.42
C ALA A 167 -17.94 3.25 8.13
N VAL A 168 -17.35 4.20 7.41
CA VAL A 168 -16.41 5.18 7.96
C VAL A 168 -17.06 6.04 9.04
N ASP A 169 -18.29 6.53 8.82
CA ASP A 169 -19.03 7.30 9.83
C ASP A 169 -19.29 6.49 11.11
N ASN A 170 -19.71 5.24 10.97
CA ASN A 170 -19.92 4.34 12.10
C ASN A 170 -18.62 4.11 12.89
N PHE A 171 -17.51 3.89 12.19
CA PHE A 171 -16.20 3.73 12.82
C PHE A 171 -15.73 5.01 13.53
N MET A 172 -15.98 6.19 12.94
CA MET A 172 -15.60 7.46 13.56
C MET A 172 -16.40 7.78 14.84
N ASN A 173 -17.63 7.27 14.97
CA ASN A 173 -18.46 7.48 16.16
C ASN A 173 -17.82 6.96 17.46
N PHE A 174 -16.96 5.94 17.39
CA PHE A 174 -16.23 5.43 18.56
C PHE A 174 -15.30 6.50 19.17
N PHE A 175 -14.67 7.33 18.33
CA PHE A 175 -13.77 8.39 18.79
C PHE A 175 -14.52 9.63 19.29
N GLU A 176 -15.74 9.88 18.79
CA GLU A 176 -16.60 10.93 19.31
C GLU A 176 -17.20 10.55 20.67
N THR A 177 -17.55 9.27 20.84
CA THR A 177 -18.14 8.75 22.07
C THR A 177 -17.11 8.67 23.21
N ASN A 178 -15.87 8.27 22.90
CA ASN A 178 -14.79 8.15 23.87
C ASN A 178 -14.15 9.50 24.29
N LYS A 179 -14.55 10.62 23.69
CA LYS A 179 -14.14 11.98 24.11
C LYS A 179 -14.92 12.49 25.33
N ARG A 180 -15.94 11.76 25.81
CA ARG A 180 -16.75 12.11 26.99
C ARG A 180 -16.24 11.42 28.25
#